data_AF-A0A7K9LKE6-F1
#
_entry.id   AF-A0A7K9LKE6-F1
#
_cell.length_a   1.000
_cell.length_b   1.000
_cell.length_c   1.000
_cell.angle_alpha   90.00
_cell.angle_beta   90.00
_cell.angle_gamma   90.00
#
_symmetry.space_group_name_H-M   'P 1'
#
loop_
_entity.id
_entity.type
_entity.pdbx_description
1 polymer ?
#
loop_
_entity_poly.entity_id
_entity_poly.type
_entity_poly.pdbx_seq_one_letter_code
_entity_poly.pdbx_strand_id
1 'polypeptide(L)' 'LFFPLPSFVLASHFFWGLWSMVQAKISTIHFGYLDYAQSRFQAYFEHKAR' A
#
# COMPACT_ATOMS: atom_id res chain seq x y z
N LEU A 1 -0.48 6.91 -26.49
CA LEU A 1 -0.38 7.39 -25.10
C LEU A 1 -1.09 6.38 -24.18
N PHE A 2 -0.44 5.27 -23.84
CA PHE A 2 -0.97 4.26 -22.91
C PHE A 2 0.01 4.20 -21.74
N PHE A 3 -0.36 4.76 -20.60
CA PHE A 3 0.39 4.49 -19.37
C PHE A 3 0.20 3.01 -19.04
N PRO A 4 1.27 2.23 -18.88
CA PRO A 4 1.15 0.80 -18.68
C PRO A 4 0.47 0.55 -17.32
N LEU A 5 -0.57 -0.29 -17.32
CA LEU A 5 -1.35 -0.73 -16.15
C LEU A 5 -0.50 -1.09 -14.90
N PRO A 6 0.72 -1.67 -15.02
CA PRO A 6 1.58 -1.96 -13.87
C PRO A 6 1.91 -0.72 -13.02
N SER A 7 2.04 0.46 -13.62
CA SER A 7 2.34 1.69 -12.88
C SER A 7 1.18 2.13 -11.97
N PHE A 8 -0.06 1.89 -12.40
CA PHE A 8 -1.26 2.20 -11.61
C PHE A 8 -1.44 1.25 -10.44
N VAL A 9 -1.12 -0.04 -10.63
CA VAL A 9 -1.13 -1.05 -9.57
C VAL A 9 -0.12 -0.66 -8.48
N LEU A 10 1.10 -0.32 -8.88
CA LEU A 10 2.17 0.06 -7.98
C LEU A 10 1.86 1.35 -7.18
N ALA A 11 1.28 2.36 -7.86
CA ALA A 11 0.83 3.60 -7.21
C ALA A 11 -0.31 3.36 -6.20
N SER A 12 -1.25 2.47 -6.53
CA SER A 12 -2.36 2.12 -5.63
C SER A 12 -1.87 1.42 -4.36
N HIS A 13 -0.96 0.44 -4.47
CA HIS A 13 -0.39 -0.21 -3.29
C HIS A 13 0.37 0.76 -2.38
N PHE A 14 1.13 1.69 -2.96
CA PHE A 14 1.84 2.73 -2.21
C PHE A 14 0.87 3.69 -1.49
N PHE A 15 -0.15 4.18 -2.20
CA PHE A 15 -1.15 5.09 -1.63
C PHE A 15 -1.91 4.46 -0.46
N TRP A 16 -2.38 3.21 -0.62
CA TRP A 16 -3.12 2.50 0.43
C TRP A 16 -2.24 2.09 1.62
N GLY A 17 -0.97 1.77 1.39
CA GLY A 17 0.00 1.53 2.47
C GLY A 17 0.25 2.78 3.31
N LEU A 18 0.45 3.93 2.66
CA LEU A 18 0.65 5.22 3.35
C LEU A 18 -0.61 5.66 4.10
N TRP A 19 -1.79 5.53 3.49
CA TRP A 19 -3.06 5.82 4.14
C TRP A 19 -3.26 5.00 5.41
N SER A 20 -2.93 3.70 5.38
CA SER A 20 -3.00 2.83 6.56
C SER A 20 -2.05 3.26 7.67
N MET A 21 -0.82 3.63 7.33
CA MET A 21 0.18 4.06 8.32
C MET A 21 -0.20 5.38 9.00
N VAL A 22 -0.79 6.31 8.25
CA VAL A 22 -1.33 7.56 8.80
C VAL A 22 -2.55 7.27 9.68
N GLN A 23 -3.48 6.43 9.21
CA GLN A 23 -4.64 6.01 10.00
C GLN A 23 -4.29 5.27 11.29
N ALA A 24 -3.19 4.51 11.32
CA ALA A 24 -2.68 3.88 12.54
C ALA A 24 -2.40 4.87 13.68
N LYS A 25 -2.10 6.13 13.34
CA LYS A 25 -1.80 7.19 14.31
C LYS A 25 -3.00 8.07 14.66
N ILE A 26 -4.00 8.14 13.78
CA ILE A 26 -5.17 9.03 13.93
C ILE A 26 -6.38 8.27 14.47
N SER A 27 -6.51 6.98 14.15
CA SER A 27 -7.69 6.18 14.48
C SER A 27 -7.50 5.38 15.76
N THR A 28 -8.49 5.42 16.64
CA THR A 28 -8.60 4.62 17.87
C THR A 28 -9.12 3.20 17.62
N ILE A 29 -9.28 2.80 16.36
CA ILE A 29 -9.83 1.49 15.96
C ILE A 29 -8.71 0.44 15.95
N HIS A 30 -8.92 -0.67 16.66
CA HIS A 30 -8.03 -1.85 16.64
C HIS A 30 -8.17 -2.65 15.33
N PHE A 31 -7.73 -2.06 14.21
CA PHE A 31 -7.80 -2.69 12.89
C PHE A 31 -6.52 -3.43 12.47
N GLY A 32 -5.42 -3.30 13.23
CA GLY A 32 -4.13 -3.88 12.82
C GLY A 32 -3.53 -3.18 11.59
N TYR A 33 -3.57 -1.84 11.57
CA TYR A 33 -3.11 -1.01 10.46
C TYR A 33 -1.65 -1.27 10.04
N LEU A 34 -0.79 -1.71 10.97
CA LEU A 34 0.61 -2.04 10.70
C LEU A 34 0.74 -3.34 9.88
N ASP A 35 0.00 -4.38 10.24
CA ASP A 35 -0.01 -5.66 9.49
C ASP A 35 -0.58 -5.48 8.08
N TYR A 36 -1.62 -4.65 7.95
CA TYR A 36 -2.17 -4.27 6.64
C TYR A 36 -1.15 -3.48 5.81
N ALA A 37 -0.48 -2.48 6.40
CA ALA A 37 0.56 -1.71 5.70
C ALA A 37 1.71 -2.61 5.24
N GLN A 38 2.19 -3.50 6.10
CA GLN A 38 3.27 -4.45 5.79
C GLN A 38 2.91 -5.37 4.62
N SER A 39 1.69 -5.93 4.63
CA SER A 39 1.20 -6.79 3.54
C SER A 39 1.13 -6.04 2.19
N ARG A 40 0.73 -4.77 2.21
CA ARG A 40 0.65 -3.94 0.98
C ARG A 40 2.04 -3.54 0.46
N PHE A 41 3.01 -3.27 1.33
CA PHE A 41 4.38 -3.01 0.92
C PHE A 41 5.08 -4.26 0.40
N GLN A 42 4.84 -5.43 0.99
CA GLN A 42 5.38 -6.70 0.47
C GLN A 42 4.91 -6.95 -0.98
N ALA A 43 3.59 -6.83 -1.24
CA ALA A 43 3.06 -6.97 -2.59
C ALA A 43 3.65 -5.93 -3.57
N TYR A 44 3.86 -4.69 -3.11
CA TYR A 44 4.54 -3.66 -3.91
C TYR A 44 5.96 -4.08 -4.31
N PHE A 45 6.76 -4.61 -3.38
CA PHE A 45 8.14 -5.03 -3.65
C PHE A 45 8.21 -6.29 -4.53
N GLU A 46 7.30 -7.24 -4.35
CA GLU A 46 7.17 -8.43 -5.21
C GLU A 46 6.82 -8.05 -6.65
N HIS A 47 5.95 -7.07 -6.85
CA HIS A 47 5.60 -6.57 -8.19
C HIS A 47 6.67 -5.68 -8.81
N LYS A 48 7.50 -5.01 -8.00
CA LYS A 48 8.61 -4.15 -8.48
C LYS A 48 9.86 -4.96 -8.86
N ALA A 49 10.08 -6.12 -8.25
CA ALA A 49 11.24 -6.99 -8.49
C ALA A 49 11.10 -7.89 -9.72
N ARG A 50 9.94 -7.87 -10.39
CA ARG A 50 9.63 -8.62 -11.62
C ARG A 50 9.59 -7.67 -12.80
#